data_AF-A0AAV4D3L8-F1
#
_entry.id   AF-A0AAV4D3L8-F1
#
_cell.length_a   1.000
_cell.length_b   1.000
_cell.length_c   1.000
_cell.angle_alpha   90.00
_cell.angle_beta   90.00
_cell.angle_gamma   90.00
#
_symmetry.space_group_name_H-M   'P 1'
#
loop_
_entity.id
_entity.type
_entity.pdbx_description
1 polymer ?
#
loop_
_entity_poly.entity_id
_entity_poly.type
_entity_poly.pdbx_seq_one_letter_code
_entity_poly.pdbx_strand_id
1 'polypeptide(L)'
;MLSTQPSDDDDQYLFVAKLDNVRNVSTILKAIHFKDTATVFASPMGLKVTVEDAKCVQANAFIQEAIFYHYVIKEEQLAFKVNLTVLIECLTIFGSSSMPSVNTNLKMCYAGYGSPLVLLLEEEGVLTDCSLKTLEPDDVLDFDFCSANVINKIIMKSECLKEVFSELDVTSDILQILMSPDQPYLQFSTFGNAGSSHSSFPKDSEMVQSFQCTQTQTSRYKISLLKPSVKALTLSSKISIRTDDRGFLSLQYMIQTEDGQICFVEYFCSPDEEVRDEEEQS
;
A
#
# COMPACT_ATOMS: atom_id res chain seq x y z
N MET A 1 -17.25 23.84 -12.80
CA MET A 1 -15.95 23.53 -13.41
C MET A 1 -14.86 24.11 -12.53
N LEU A 2 -14.19 23.26 -11.75
CA LEU A 2 -12.83 23.46 -11.26
C LEU A 2 -12.01 23.90 -12.48
N SER A 3 -11.78 25.20 -12.59
CA SER A 3 -11.28 25.78 -13.81
C SER A 3 -9.89 25.24 -14.12
N THR A 4 -9.67 24.91 -15.39
CA THR A 4 -8.36 24.57 -15.98
C THR A 4 -7.41 25.78 -16.02
N GLN A 5 -7.84 26.95 -15.58
CA GLN A 5 -6.99 28.12 -15.40
C GLN A 5 -6.36 28.12 -14.00
N PRO A 6 -5.06 28.48 -13.86
CA PRO A 6 -4.51 28.83 -12.57
C PRO A 6 -5.30 30.05 -12.07
N SER A 7 -6.11 29.87 -11.03
CA SER A 7 -6.59 31.00 -10.25
C SER A 7 -5.36 31.66 -9.63
N ASP A 8 -5.24 32.99 -9.67
CA ASP A 8 -4.19 33.76 -8.96
C ASP A 8 -4.06 33.35 -7.47
N ASP A 9 -5.08 32.68 -6.93
CA ASP A 9 -5.15 32.11 -5.58
C ASP A 9 -4.33 30.80 -5.39
N ASP A 10 -3.82 30.19 -6.47
CA ASP A 10 -2.99 28.97 -6.39
C ASP A 10 -1.56 29.30 -5.91
N ASP A 11 -1.13 30.57 -6.02
CA ASP A 11 0.23 31.00 -5.68
C ASP A 11 0.56 30.95 -4.19
N GLN A 12 -0.44 30.99 -3.32
CA GLN A 12 -0.23 30.84 -1.88
C GLN A 12 0.13 29.41 -1.46
N TYR A 13 -0.11 28.42 -2.34
CA TYR A 13 0.12 27.02 -2.01
C TYR A 13 1.52 26.57 -2.41
N LEU A 14 2.13 25.77 -1.52
CA LEU A 14 3.39 25.08 -1.81
C LEU A 14 3.17 23.79 -2.59
N PHE A 15 1.98 23.20 -2.47
CA PHE A 15 1.56 22.02 -3.20
C PHE A 15 0.14 22.18 -3.75
N VAL A 16 -0.03 21.92 -5.04
CA VAL A 16 -1.31 21.87 -5.73
C VAL A 16 -1.33 20.65 -6.64
N ALA A 17 -2.36 19.82 -6.53
CA ALA A 17 -2.58 18.70 -7.43
C ALA A 17 -4.03 18.63 -7.87
N LYS A 18 -4.28 18.33 -9.15
CA LYS A 18 -5.63 18.22 -9.71
C LYS A 18 -5.75 16.94 -10.54
N LEU A 19 -6.89 16.26 -10.42
CA LEU A 19 -7.23 15.05 -11.17
C LEU A 19 -8.72 14.98 -11.48
N ASP A 20 -9.06 14.33 -12.58
CA ASP A 20 -10.44 14.25 -13.06
C ASP A 20 -11.25 13.14 -12.37
N ASN A 21 -10.56 12.12 -11.84
CA ASN A 21 -11.18 10.97 -11.22
C ASN A 21 -10.56 10.67 -9.85
N VAL A 22 -11.22 11.12 -8.78
CA VAL A 22 -10.81 10.88 -7.39
C VAL A 22 -10.58 9.41 -7.05
N ARG A 23 -11.20 8.47 -7.79
CA ARG A 23 -11.03 7.03 -7.58
C ARG A 23 -9.60 6.57 -7.80
N ASN A 24 -8.82 7.26 -8.64
CA ASN A 24 -7.40 6.97 -8.86
C ASN A 24 -6.56 7.16 -7.59
N VAL A 25 -6.97 8.06 -6.69
CA VAL A 25 -6.30 8.29 -5.40
C VAL A 25 -6.98 7.49 -4.30
N SER A 26 -8.31 7.59 -4.17
CA SER A 26 -9.03 6.99 -3.04
C SER A 26 -8.95 5.47 -3.00
N THR A 27 -8.91 4.80 -4.15
CA THR A 27 -8.74 3.33 -4.25
C THR A 27 -7.39 2.89 -3.70
N ILE A 28 -6.32 3.63 -4.03
CA ILE A 28 -4.97 3.33 -3.57
C ILE A 28 -4.83 3.61 -2.07
N LEU A 29 -5.43 4.69 -1.56
CA LEU A 29 -5.43 4.99 -0.12
C LEU A 29 -6.21 3.93 0.68
N LYS A 30 -7.35 3.44 0.17
CA LYS A 30 -8.09 2.32 0.77
C LYS A 30 -7.26 1.04 0.88
N ALA A 31 -6.31 0.83 -0.05
CA ALA A 31 -5.42 -0.33 -0.05
C ALA A 31 -4.45 -0.37 1.14
N ILE A 32 -4.13 0.79 1.73
CA ILE A 32 -3.22 0.94 2.88
C ILE A 32 -3.94 1.37 4.16
N HIS A 33 -5.26 1.43 4.16
CA HIS A 33 -6.05 1.95 5.29
C HIS A 33 -6.23 0.89 6.37
N PHE A 34 -5.34 0.85 7.35
CA PHE A 34 -5.49 0.03 8.58
C PHE A 34 -5.20 0.79 9.88
N LYS A 35 -4.84 2.08 9.77
CA LYS A 35 -4.79 3.04 10.87
C LYS A 35 -5.48 4.33 10.47
N ASP A 36 -5.85 5.09 11.49
CA ASP A 36 -6.54 6.37 11.32
C ASP A 36 -5.63 7.47 10.81
N THR A 37 -4.32 7.35 10.93
CA THR A 37 -3.38 8.39 10.52
C THR A 37 -2.37 7.89 9.52
N ALA A 38 -1.98 8.75 8.59
CA ALA A 38 -0.93 8.49 7.61
C ALA A 38 -0.01 9.71 7.46
N THR A 39 1.27 9.46 7.18
CA THR A 39 2.23 10.48 6.79
C THR A 39 2.23 10.59 5.28
N VAL A 40 2.05 11.81 4.76
CA VAL A 40 2.05 12.12 3.33
C VAL A 40 3.34 12.83 2.99
N PHE A 41 4.04 12.32 1.97
CA PHE A 41 5.20 12.93 1.37
C PHE A 41 4.87 13.33 -0.06
N ALA A 42 4.92 14.63 -0.35
CA ALA A 42 4.81 15.16 -1.71
C ALA A 42 6.20 15.49 -2.24
N SER A 43 6.47 15.12 -3.48
CA SER A 43 7.74 15.34 -4.18
C SER A 43 7.47 15.58 -5.67
N PRO A 44 8.45 16.05 -6.46
CA PRO A 44 8.29 16.17 -7.90
C PRO A 44 7.91 14.87 -8.63
N MET A 45 8.12 13.70 -8.02
CA MET A 45 7.78 12.39 -8.61
C MET A 45 6.34 11.96 -8.31
N GLY A 46 5.66 12.61 -7.36
CA GLY A 46 4.31 12.26 -6.93
C GLY A 46 4.16 12.20 -5.41
N LEU A 47 3.05 11.60 -4.99
CA LEU A 47 2.68 11.44 -3.58
C LEU A 47 3.04 10.04 -3.08
N LYS A 48 3.75 9.98 -1.96
CA LYS A 48 3.91 8.77 -1.16
C LYS A 48 3.11 8.92 0.13
N VAL A 49 2.22 7.97 0.40
CA VAL A 49 1.44 7.93 1.64
C VAL A 49 1.85 6.71 2.44
N THR A 50 2.27 6.92 3.68
CA THR A 50 2.82 5.89 4.55
C THR A 50 1.96 5.70 5.80
N VAL A 51 1.63 4.45 6.10
CA VAL A 51 0.90 4.03 7.30
C VAL A 51 1.72 3.00 8.05
N GLU A 52 1.86 3.16 9.36
CA GLU A 52 2.67 2.27 10.20
C GLU A 52 1.86 1.69 11.36
N ASP A 53 2.18 0.47 11.75
CA ASP A 53 1.67 -0.16 12.97
C ASP A 53 2.78 -0.87 13.76
N ALA A 54 2.81 -0.59 15.07
CA ALA A 54 3.64 -1.25 16.07
C ALA A 54 5.14 -1.37 15.74
N LYS A 55 5.65 -0.54 14.82
CA LYS A 55 6.99 -0.65 14.23
C LYS A 55 7.32 -1.99 13.56
N CYS A 56 6.31 -2.83 13.33
CA CYS A 56 6.44 -4.13 12.69
C CYS A 56 5.92 -4.12 11.26
N VAL A 57 4.96 -3.24 10.96
CA VAL A 57 4.37 -3.12 9.62
C VAL A 57 4.42 -1.69 9.14
N GLN A 58 4.76 -1.53 7.87
CA GLN A 58 4.61 -0.28 7.15
C GLN A 58 3.99 -0.56 5.80
N ALA A 59 3.00 0.24 5.43
CA ALA A 59 2.44 0.24 4.09
C ALA A 59 2.68 1.59 3.42
N ASN A 60 3.11 1.53 2.17
CA ASN A 60 3.42 2.68 1.35
C ASN A 60 2.55 2.63 0.08
N ALA A 61 1.76 3.66 -0.15
CA ALA A 61 1.10 3.90 -1.43
C ALA A 61 1.91 4.94 -2.20
N PHE A 62 2.29 4.64 -3.44
CA PHE A 62 2.93 5.62 -4.32
C PHE A 62 2.04 5.93 -5.52
N ILE A 63 1.68 7.21 -5.61
CA ILE A 63 0.80 7.79 -6.64
C ILE A 63 1.68 8.74 -7.46
N GLN A 64 2.01 8.33 -8.68
CA GLN A 64 2.92 9.07 -9.55
C GLN A 64 2.32 10.43 -9.95
N GLU A 65 3.18 11.41 -10.21
CA GLU A 65 2.78 12.72 -10.71
C GLU A 65 1.88 12.61 -11.95
N ALA A 66 2.18 11.68 -12.86
CA ALA A 66 1.44 11.49 -14.12
C ALA A 66 -0.05 11.13 -13.94
N ILE A 67 -0.48 10.77 -12.72
CA ILE A 67 -1.90 10.53 -12.38
C ILE A 67 -2.68 11.84 -12.30
N PHE A 68 -1.98 12.94 -12.04
CA PHE A 68 -2.53 14.28 -11.95
C PHE A 68 -2.34 14.98 -13.30
N TYR A 69 -3.39 15.58 -13.85
CA TYR A 69 -3.23 16.43 -15.04
C TYR A 69 -2.57 17.78 -14.69
N HIS A 70 -2.52 18.11 -13.40
CA HIS A 70 -1.83 19.27 -12.87
C HIS A 70 -1.19 18.91 -11.53
N TYR A 71 0.11 19.05 -11.42
CA TYR A 71 0.86 18.78 -10.20
C TYR A 71 1.98 19.81 -10.05
N VAL A 72 1.92 20.60 -8.99
CA VAL A 72 2.88 21.67 -8.71
C VAL A 72 3.35 21.53 -7.28
N ILE A 73 4.67 21.51 -7.11
CA ILE A 73 5.32 21.56 -5.81
C ILE A 73 6.43 22.63 -5.86
N LYS A 74 6.47 23.51 -4.86
CA LYS A 74 7.44 24.63 -4.78
C LYS A 74 8.70 24.28 -3.98
N GLU A 75 8.67 23.19 -3.22
CA GLU A 75 9.79 22.65 -2.44
C GLU A 75 10.25 21.29 -2.98
N GLU A 76 11.44 20.84 -2.61
CA GLU A 76 11.94 19.52 -3.02
C GLU A 76 11.11 18.38 -2.44
N GLN A 77 10.65 18.54 -1.21
CA GLN A 77 9.80 17.57 -0.53
C GLN A 77 8.97 18.27 0.55
N LEU A 78 7.68 17.96 0.60
CA LEU A 78 6.78 18.38 1.68
C LEU A 78 6.34 17.13 2.44
N ALA A 79 6.29 17.22 3.76
CA ALA A 79 5.84 16.14 4.63
C ALA A 79 4.82 16.66 5.64
N PHE A 80 3.69 15.95 5.77
CA PHE A 80 2.66 16.27 6.76
C PHE A 80 1.85 15.02 7.09
N LYS A 81 1.34 14.95 8.33
CA LYS A 81 0.50 13.83 8.77
C LYS A 81 -0.97 14.23 8.74
N VAL A 82 -1.84 13.32 8.33
CA VAL A 82 -3.29 13.54 8.24
C VAL A 82 -4.05 12.38 8.88
N ASN A 83 -5.31 12.63 9.25
CA ASN A 83 -6.24 11.55 9.54
C ASN A 83 -6.67 10.91 8.21
N LEU A 84 -6.14 9.71 7.93
CA LEU A 84 -6.39 8.94 6.71
C LEU A 84 -7.85 8.51 6.60
N THR A 85 -8.50 8.16 7.72
CA THR A 85 -9.93 7.80 7.74
C THR A 85 -10.77 8.97 7.23
N VAL A 86 -10.56 10.16 7.80
CA VAL A 86 -11.26 11.40 7.37
C VAL A 86 -10.90 11.76 5.93
N LEU A 87 -9.63 11.62 5.53
CA LEU A 87 -9.23 11.84 4.14
C LEU A 87 -10.00 10.94 3.18
N ILE A 88 -10.08 9.64 3.45
CA ILE A 88 -10.81 8.70 2.59
C ILE A 88 -12.31 9.02 2.57
N GLU A 89 -12.90 9.39 3.71
CA GLU A 89 -14.31 9.81 3.79
C GLU A 89 -14.56 11.06 2.91
N CYS A 90 -13.72 12.09 3.01
CA CYS A 90 -13.81 13.29 2.17
C CYS A 90 -13.66 12.96 0.68
N LEU A 91 -12.71 12.08 0.32
CA LEU A 91 -12.49 11.65 -1.06
C LEU A 91 -13.63 10.81 -1.64
N THR A 92 -14.54 10.32 -0.78
CA THR A 92 -15.66 9.45 -1.18
C THR A 92 -17.01 10.03 -0.78
N ILE A 93 -17.08 11.36 -0.59
CA ILE A 93 -18.28 12.05 -0.11
C ILE A 93 -19.49 11.91 -1.04
N PHE A 94 -19.26 11.78 -2.34
CA PHE A 94 -20.30 11.53 -3.35
C PHE A 94 -20.67 10.04 -3.49
N GLY A 95 -20.09 9.18 -2.64
CA GLY A 95 -20.31 7.74 -2.62
C GLY A 95 -19.23 6.95 -3.36
N SER A 96 -19.09 5.67 -2.99
CA SER A 96 -18.16 4.74 -3.66
C SER A 96 -18.76 4.05 -4.90
N SER A 97 -20.02 4.35 -5.22
CA SER A 97 -20.82 3.73 -6.27
C SER A 97 -21.27 4.75 -7.32
N SER A 98 -20.44 5.75 -7.59
CA SER A 98 -20.62 6.63 -8.74
C SER A 98 -20.78 5.75 -9.99
N MET A 99 -21.83 5.99 -10.78
CA MET A 99 -22.06 5.29 -12.04
C MET A 99 -20.78 5.33 -12.88
N PRO A 100 -20.44 4.29 -13.69
CA PRO A 100 -19.17 4.22 -14.43
C PRO A 100 -18.90 5.43 -15.35
N SER A 101 -19.94 6.21 -15.67
CA SER A 101 -19.87 7.39 -16.52
C SER A 101 -19.65 8.71 -15.78
N VAL A 102 -19.69 8.72 -14.43
CA VAL A 102 -19.59 9.95 -13.63
C VAL A 102 -18.28 9.93 -12.84
N ASN A 103 -17.46 10.95 -13.07
CA ASN A 103 -16.20 11.14 -12.39
C ASN A 103 -16.28 12.35 -11.46
N THR A 104 -15.73 12.19 -10.26
CA THR A 104 -15.55 13.28 -9.31
C THR A 104 -14.17 13.89 -9.54
N ASN A 105 -14.14 15.16 -9.93
CA ASN A 105 -12.90 15.93 -10.03
C ASN A 105 -12.40 16.27 -8.63
N LEU A 106 -11.08 16.31 -8.44
CA LEU A 106 -10.44 16.68 -7.18
C LEU A 106 -9.34 17.70 -7.43
N LYS A 107 -9.28 18.72 -6.59
CA LYS A 107 -8.13 19.62 -6.41
C LYS A 107 -7.68 19.55 -4.95
N MET A 108 -6.41 19.23 -4.74
CA MET A 108 -5.73 19.20 -3.45
C MET A 108 -4.79 20.40 -3.35
N CYS A 109 -4.83 21.10 -2.22
CA CYS A 109 -3.99 22.27 -1.97
C CYS A 109 -3.39 22.21 -0.56
N TYR A 110 -2.11 22.56 -0.44
CA TYR A 110 -1.43 22.64 0.85
C TYR A 110 -0.46 23.83 0.87
N ALA A 111 -0.65 24.74 1.84
CA ALA A 111 0.09 25.99 1.94
C ALA A 111 1.40 25.89 2.73
N GLY A 112 1.71 24.70 3.25
CA GLY A 112 2.92 24.44 4.04
C GLY A 112 2.65 24.21 5.52
N TYR A 113 3.73 24.14 6.28
CA TYR A 113 3.70 23.79 7.69
C TYR A 113 2.69 24.62 8.50
N GLY A 114 1.89 23.94 9.33
CA GLY A 114 0.83 24.55 10.14
C GLY A 114 -0.48 24.86 9.40
N SER A 115 -0.54 24.67 8.09
CA SER A 115 -1.76 24.88 7.28
C SER A 115 -2.55 23.57 7.10
N PRO A 116 -3.87 23.61 6.91
CA PRO A 116 -4.65 22.42 6.59
C PRO A 116 -4.39 21.94 5.15
N LEU A 117 -4.70 20.67 4.90
CA LEU A 117 -4.87 20.14 3.55
C LEU A 117 -6.29 20.48 3.08
N VAL A 118 -6.40 21.24 2.00
CA VAL A 118 -7.69 21.64 1.42
C VAL A 118 -8.00 20.73 0.24
N LEU A 119 -9.21 20.17 0.22
CA LEU A 119 -9.72 19.34 -0.86
C LEU A 119 -10.96 20.02 -1.45
N LEU A 120 -10.93 20.24 -2.75
CA LEU A 120 -12.06 20.76 -3.51
C LEU A 120 -12.52 19.68 -4.48
N LEU A 121 -13.73 19.15 -4.26
CA LEU A 121 -14.31 18.10 -5.08
C LEU A 121 -15.47 18.65 -5.91
N GLU A 122 -15.60 18.21 -7.17
CA GLU A 122 -16.73 18.53 -8.04
C GLU A 122 -17.29 17.29 -8.71
N GLU A 123 -18.60 17.06 -8.57
CA GLU A 123 -19.36 16.03 -9.29
C GLU A 123 -20.65 16.64 -9.84
N GLU A 124 -20.87 16.56 -11.16
CA GLU A 124 -22.09 17.06 -11.83
C GLU A 124 -22.49 18.50 -11.42
N GLY A 125 -21.49 19.38 -11.21
CA GLY A 125 -21.68 20.77 -10.82
C GLY A 125 -21.90 21.00 -9.31
N VAL A 126 -21.96 19.95 -8.49
CA VAL A 126 -21.97 20.04 -7.03
C VAL A 126 -20.54 20.14 -6.51
N LEU A 127 -20.25 21.22 -5.78
CA LEU A 127 -18.93 21.48 -5.21
C LEU A 127 -18.92 21.16 -3.71
N THR A 128 -17.86 20.49 -3.26
CA THR A 128 -17.59 20.22 -1.85
C THR A 128 -16.20 20.71 -1.47
N ASP A 129 -16.11 21.46 -0.38
CA ASP A 129 -14.86 21.96 0.20
C ASP A 129 -14.60 21.27 1.54
N CYS A 130 -13.46 20.60 1.65
CA CYS A 130 -13.01 19.93 2.86
C CYS A 130 -11.68 20.52 3.32
N SER A 131 -11.62 20.93 4.59
CA SER A 131 -10.38 21.41 5.24
C SER A 131 -9.93 20.42 6.30
N LEU A 132 -8.85 19.68 6.01
CA LEU A 132 -8.30 18.65 6.89
C LEU A 132 -7.12 19.22 7.69
N LYS A 133 -7.20 19.10 9.01
CA LYS A 133 -6.07 19.48 9.88
C LYS A 133 -4.88 18.57 9.61
N THR A 134 -3.72 19.19 9.44
CA THR A 134 -2.44 18.49 9.36
C THR A 134 -1.79 18.43 10.74
N LEU A 135 -0.96 17.42 10.93
CA LEU A 135 -0.14 17.19 12.11
C LEU A 135 1.32 17.17 11.69
N GLU A 136 2.22 17.36 12.65
CA GLU A 136 3.65 17.18 12.44
C GLU A 136 3.91 15.72 12.04
N PRO A 137 4.71 15.47 10.98
CA PRO A 137 5.05 14.12 10.57
C PRO A 137 5.93 13.45 11.62
N ASP A 138 5.63 12.19 11.96
CA ASP A 138 6.53 11.37 12.77
C ASP A 138 7.72 10.90 11.92
N ASP A 139 8.82 10.55 12.58
CA ASP A 139 9.91 9.81 11.95
C ASP A 139 9.38 8.48 11.42
N VAL A 140 9.37 8.35 10.10
CA VAL A 140 8.92 7.14 9.39
C VAL A 140 10.04 6.11 9.41
N LEU A 141 9.69 4.85 9.66
CA LEU A 141 10.65 3.76 9.69
C LEU A 141 11.29 3.58 8.31
N ASP A 142 12.61 3.63 8.29
CA ASP A 142 13.38 3.17 7.16
C ASP A 142 13.72 1.70 7.38
N PHE A 143 13.03 0.81 6.68
CA PHE A 143 13.31 -0.63 6.74
C PHE A 143 14.64 -1.00 6.06
N ASP A 144 15.29 -0.05 5.38
CA ASP A 144 16.50 -0.23 4.57
C ASP A 144 16.43 -1.52 3.73
N PHE A 145 15.28 -1.71 3.07
CA PHE A 145 15.04 -2.88 2.22
C PHE A 145 15.72 -2.66 0.87
N CYS A 146 17.05 -2.68 0.90
CA CYS A 146 17.87 -2.49 -0.28
C CYS A 146 17.73 -3.70 -1.22
N SER A 147 17.54 -3.46 -2.52
CA SER A 147 17.43 -4.52 -3.53
C SER A 147 18.65 -5.46 -3.57
N ALA A 148 19.79 -5.00 -3.04
CA ALA A 148 21.01 -5.79 -2.89
C ALA A 148 20.91 -6.93 -1.86
N ASN A 149 20.01 -6.82 -0.86
CA ASN A 149 19.89 -7.79 0.23
C ASN A 149 18.75 -8.80 0.01
N VAL A 150 18.06 -8.72 -1.14
CA VAL A 150 16.94 -9.62 -1.46
C VAL A 150 17.47 -11.01 -1.83
N ILE A 151 17.16 -12.00 -1.00
CA ILE A 151 17.56 -13.41 -1.22
C ILE A 151 16.60 -14.10 -2.18
N ASN A 152 15.30 -13.93 -1.92
CA ASN A 152 14.24 -14.59 -2.66
C ASN A 152 13.25 -13.57 -3.20
N LYS A 153 12.86 -13.74 -4.45
CA LYS A 153 11.89 -12.90 -5.14
C LYS A 153 10.99 -13.76 -6.02
N ILE A 154 9.68 -13.60 -5.84
CA ILE A 154 8.67 -14.27 -6.66
C ILE A 154 7.68 -13.22 -7.15
N ILE A 155 7.36 -13.22 -8.44
CA ILE A 155 6.30 -12.41 -9.03
C ILE A 155 5.21 -13.34 -9.52
N MET A 156 3.98 -13.13 -9.07
CA MET A 156 2.83 -13.95 -9.47
C MET A 156 1.56 -13.12 -9.68
N LYS A 157 0.57 -13.72 -10.34
CA LYS A 157 -0.77 -13.11 -10.51
C LYS A 157 -1.47 -13.04 -9.16
N SER A 158 -2.05 -11.89 -8.83
CA SER A 158 -2.67 -11.67 -7.52
C SER A 158 -3.88 -12.56 -7.27
N GLU A 159 -4.57 -13.02 -8.31
CA GLU A 159 -5.80 -13.83 -8.21
C GLU A 159 -5.62 -15.11 -7.38
N CYS A 160 -4.51 -15.85 -7.55
CA CYS A 160 -4.27 -17.09 -6.80
C CYS A 160 -4.06 -16.86 -5.30
N LEU A 161 -3.45 -15.74 -4.92
CA LEU A 161 -3.23 -15.43 -3.52
C LEU A 161 -4.50 -14.94 -2.84
N LYS A 162 -5.48 -14.40 -3.59
CA LYS A 162 -6.76 -14.02 -2.98
C LYS A 162 -7.45 -15.23 -2.34
N GLU A 163 -7.38 -16.38 -3.01
CA GLU A 163 -7.91 -17.65 -2.48
C GLU A 163 -7.14 -18.07 -1.23
N VAL A 164 -5.81 -18.11 -1.29
CA VAL A 164 -4.96 -18.47 -0.13
C VAL A 164 -5.25 -17.58 1.08
N PHE A 165 -5.25 -16.25 0.90
CA PHE A 165 -5.50 -15.31 1.99
C PHE A 165 -6.94 -15.37 2.52
N SER A 166 -7.91 -15.82 1.71
CA SER A 166 -9.30 -16.03 2.14
C SER A 166 -9.47 -17.34 2.93
N GLU A 167 -8.61 -18.33 2.67
CA GLU A 167 -8.62 -19.64 3.33
C GLU A 167 -7.69 -19.72 4.55
N LEU A 168 -6.90 -18.68 4.84
CA LEU A 168 -6.03 -18.66 6.03
C LEU A 168 -6.84 -18.93 7.30
N ASP A 169 -6.36 -19.87 8.12
CA ASP A 169 -6.97 -20.16 9.41
C ASP A 169 -6.81 -18.94 10.33
N VAL A 170 -7.92 -18.23 10.56
CA VAL A 170 -7.97 -17.05 11.43
C VAL A 170 -7.73 -17.36 12.91
N THR A 171 -7.70 -18.64 13.29
CA THR A 171 -7.30 -19.08 14.64
C THR A 171 -5.79 -19.19 14.81
N SER A 172 -5.02 -19.18 13.72
CA SER A 172 -3.57 -19.12 13.76
C SER A 172 -3.11 -17.67 14.00
N ASP A 173 -2.17 -17.47 14.91
CA ASP A 173 -1.53 -16.16 15.12
C ASP A 173 -0.43 -15.89 14.09
N ILE A 174 0.11 -16.95 13.48
CA ILE A 174 1.31 -16.91 12.64
C ILE A 174 1.00 -17.41 11.21
N LEU A 175 1.55 -16.72 10.22
CA LEU A 175 1.69 -17.15 8.83
C LEU A 175 3.17 -17.46 8.59
N GLN A 176 3.46 -18.71 8.26
CA GLN A 176 4.79 -19.12 7.84
C GLN A 176 4.88 -19.11 6.32
N ILE A 177 5.89 -18.43 5.79
CA ILE A 177 6.19 -18.37 4.36
C ILE A 177 7.53 -19.07 4.12
N LEU A 178 7.51 -20.09 3.28
CA LEU A 178 8.69 -20.80 2.80
C LEU A 178 8.95 -20.40 1.34
N MET A 179 10.17 -19.97 1.04
CA MET A 179 10.67 -19.71 -0.31
C MET A 179 11.94 -20.54 -0.52
N SER A 180 12.01 -21.34 -1.58
CA SER A 180 13.07 -22.33 -1.79
C SER A 180 13.35 -22.58 -3.28
N PRO A 181 14.61 -22.81 -3.70
CA PRO A 181 14.90 -23.29 -5.04
C PRO A 181 14.35 -24.71 -5.32
N ASP A 182 14.15 -25.49 -4.26
CA ASP A 182 13.66 -26.87 -4.29
C ASP A 182 12.20 -26.97 -3.81
N GLN A 183 11.51 -28.08 -4.13
CA GLN A 183 10.15 -28.34 -3.67
C GLN A 183 10.03 -28.15 -2.14
N PRO A 184 8.96 -27.49 -1.64
CA PRO A 184 7.74 -27.10 -2.34
C PRO A 184 7.78 -25.72 -3.06
N TYR A 185 8.97 -25.13 -3.23
CA TYR A 185 9.20 -23.82 -3.85
C TYR A 185 8.65 -22.64 -3.05
N LEU A 186 7.37 -22.32 -3.20
CA LEU A 186 6.67 -21.32 -2.40
C LEU A 186 5.55 -21.98 -1.62
N GLN A 187 5.53 -21.80 -0.31
CA GLN A 187 4.48 -22.37 0.54
C GLN A 187 4.06 -21.39 1.63
N PHE A 188 2.74 -21.25 1.80
CA PHE A 188 2.10 -20.55 2.90
C PHE A 188 1.56 -21.59 3.87
N SER A 189 1.88 -21.45 5.16
CA SER A 189 1.44 -22.37 6.19
C SER A 189 0.83 -21.63 7.38
N THR A 190 -0.27 -22.15 7.91
CA THR A 190 -0.92 -21.68 9.14
C THR A 190 -1.08 -22.85 10.10
N PHE A 191 -1.09 -22.56 11.40
CA PHE A 191 -1.08 -23.55 12.47
C PHE A 191 -2.18 -23.21 13.47
N GLY A 192 -3.42 -23.54 13.12
CA GLY A 192 -4.58 -23.25 13.96
C GLY A 192 -4.99 -24.42 14.85
N ASN A 193 -6.08 -24.24 15.60
CA ASN A 193 -6.54 -25.21 16.59
C ASN A 193 -7.00 -26.55 15.97
N ALA A 194 -7.43 -26.52 14.71
CA ALA A 194 -7.95 -27.69 13.99
C ALA A 194 -6.87 -28.46 13.20
N GLY A 195 -5.62 -27.96 13.21
CA GLY A 195 -4.50 -28.54 12.47
C GLY A 195 -3.74 -27.50 11.65
N SER A 196 -2.77 -27.97 10.87
CA SER A 196 -2.01 -27.12 9.96
C SER A 196 -2.61 -27.10 8.56
N SER A 197 -2.65 -25.92 7.95
CA SER A 197 -3.02 -25.73 6.54
C SER A 197 -1.80 -25.30 5.74
N HIS A 198 -1.64 -25.84 4.54
CA HIS A 198 -0.49 -25.61 3.67
C HIS A 198 -0.93 -25.37 2.23
N SER A 199 -0.62 -24.20 1.68
CA SER A 199 -0.87 -23.84 0.28
C SER A 199 0.45 -23.69 -0.44
N SER A 200 0.72 -24.55 -1.43
CA SER A 200 2.03 -24.61 -2.12
C SER A 200 1.90 -24.24 -3.60
N PHE A 201 2.87 -23.50 -4.12
CA PHE A 201 2.92 -23.03 -5.50
C PHE A 201 4.19 -23.51 -6.19
N PRO A 202 4.06 -24.40 -7.19
CA PRO A 202 5.18 -24.81 -8.03
C PRO A 202 5.80 -23.63 -8.81
N LYS A 203 7.11 -23.69 -9.05
CA LYS A 203 7.82 -22.65 -9.82
C LYS A 203 7.36 -22.51 -11.28
N ASP A 204 6.79 -23.58 -11.83
CA ASP A 204 6.28 -23.72 -13.20
C ASP A 204 4.77 -23.51 -13.30
N SER A 205 4.12 -23.10 -12.21
CA SER A 205 2.71 -22.70 -12.22
C SER A 205 2.49 -21.53 -13.19
N GLU A 206 1.40 -21.57 -13.97
CA GLU A 206 0.99 -20.46 -14.85
C GLU A 206 0.72 -19.14 -14.09
N MET A 207 0.55 -19.23 -12.77
CA MET A 207 0.36 -18.08 -11.89
C MET A 207 1.69 -17.38 -11.58
N VAL A 208 2.81 -18.10 -11.64
CA VAL A 208 4.15 -17.58 -11.35
C VAL A 208 4.75 -17.02 -12.64
N GLN A 209 5.00 -15.72 -12.66
CA GLN A 209 5.58 -15.00 -13.80
C GLN A 209 7.10 -14.90 -13.71
N SER A 210 7.63 -14.83 -12.49
CA SER A 210 9.05 -14.79 -12.23
C SER A 210 9.34 -15.52 -10.93
N PHE A 211 10.33 -16.40 -10.96
CA PHE A 211 10.77 -17.16 -9.80
C PHE A 211 12.29 -17.01 -9.66
N GLN A 212 12.72 -16.33 -8.60
CA GLN A 212 14.12 -16.05 -8.31
C GLN A 212 14.36 -16.36 -6.84
N CYS A 213 14.47 -17.65 -6.51
CA CYS A 213 14.84 -18.11 -5.18
C CYS A 213 16.22 -18.75 -5.25
N THR A 214 17.16 -18.23 -4.46
CA THR A 214 18.56 -18.71 -4.44
C THR A 214 18.86 -19.57 -3.21
N GLN A 215 18.09 -19.39 -2.14
CA GLN A 215 18.28 -20.09 -0.87
C GLN A 215 16.93 -20.44 -0.25
N THR A 216 16.85 -21.61 0.37
CA THR A 216 15.71 -22.00 1.20
C THR A 216 15.62 -21.13 2.45
N GLN A 217 14.55 -20.37 2.58
CA GLN A 217 14.27 -19.52 3.72
C GLN A 217 12.84 -19.74 4.20
N THR A 218 12.67 -19.92 5.50
CA THR A 218 11.37 -20.00 6.16
C THR A 218 11.28 -18.88 7.17
N SER A 219 10.27 -18.03 7.04
CA SER A 219 10.04 -16.89 7.91
C SER A 219 8.60 -16.92 8.41
N ARG A 220 8.41 -16.54 9.67
CA ARG A 220 7.11 -16.48 10.34
C ARG A 220 6.71 -15.02 10.51
N TYR A 221 5.42 -14.72 10.37
CA TYR A 221 4.88 -13.36 10.48
C TYR A 221 3.55 -13.41 11.21
N LYS A 222 3.23 -12.40 12.02
CA LYS A 222 1.92 -12.31 12.66
C LYS A 222 0.84 -12.09 11.60
N ILE A 223 -0.17 -12.95 11.57
CA ILE A 223 -1.29 -12.85 10.61
C ILE A 223 -2.03 -11.53 10.79
N SER A 224 -2.22 -11.09 12.03
CA SER A 224 -2.90 -9.82 12.36
C SER A 224 -2.24 -8.61 11.69
N LEU A 225 -0.93 -8.66 11.52
CA LEU A 225 -0.11 -7.63 10.88
C LEU A 225 -0.16 -7.68 9.35
N LEU A 226 -0.29 -8.88 8.76
CA LEU A 226 -0.37 -9.05 7.29
C LEU A 226 -1.78 -8.97 6.73
N LYS A 227 -2.82 -9.19 7.54
CA LYS A 227 -4.22 -9.16 7.11
C LYS A 227 -4.63 -7.88 6.37
N PRO A 228 -4.16 -6.67 6.73
CA PRO A 228 -4.42 -5.46 5.95
C PRO A 228 -3.97 -5.52 4.49
N SER A 229 -2.88 -6.25 4.19
CA SER A 229 -2.31 -6.35 2.85
C SER A 229 -3.27 -7.00 1.83
N VAL A 230 -4.26 -7.76 2.31
CA VAL A 230 -5.34 -8.33 1.48
C VAL A 230 -6.15 -7.23 0.76
N LYS A 231 -6.28 -6.03 1.34
CA LYS A 231 -6.94 -4.90 0.66
C LYS A 231 -6.21 -4.52 -0.63
N ALA A 232 -4.88 -4.44 -0.58
CA ALA A 232 -4.05 -4.19 -1.76
C ALA A 232 -4.07 -5.40 -2.72
N LEU A 233 -4.06 -6.62 -2.19
CA LEU A 233 -4.15 -7.84 -2.99
C LEU A 233 -5.42 -7.85 -3.85
N THR A 234 -6.58 -7.53 -3.28
CA THR A 234 -7.87 -7.51 -3.97
C THR A 234 -7.89 -6.55 -5.16
N LEU A 235 -7.20 -5.41 -5.05
CA LEU A 235 -7.12 -4.36 -6.08
C LEU A 235 -6.02 -4.63 -7.12
N SER A 236 -5.01 -5.43 -6.77
CA SER A 236 -3.84 -5.67 -7.61
C SER A 236 -4.07 -6.73 -8.69
N SER A 237 -3.33 -6.61 -9.79
CA SER A 237 -3.23 -7.62 -10.85
C SER A 237 -2.02 -8.53 -10.67
N LYS A 238 -0.93 -7.99 -10.11
CA LYS A 238 0.30 -8.73 -9.81
C LYS A 238 0.81 -8.38 -8.42
N ILE A 239 1.53 -9.33 -7.83
CA ILE A 239 2.25 -9.16 -6.58
C ILE A 239 3.67 -9.68 -6.72
N SER A 240 4.63 -8.91 -6.22
CA SER A 240 6.01 -9.30 -6.01
C SER A 240 6.23 -9.55 -4.52
N ILE A 241 6.62 -10.77 -4.17
CA ILE A 241 6.96 -11.22 -2.82
C ILE A 241 8.48 -11.28 -2.74
N ARG A 242 9.06 -10.56 -1.78
CA ARG A 242 10.51 -10.54 -1.56
C ARG A 242 10.82 -10.79 -0.09
N THR A 243 11.90 -11.52 0.17
CA THR A 243 12.50 -11.63 1.50
C THR A 243 13.97 -11.26 1.46
N ASP A 244 14.43 -10.54 2.49
CA ASP A 244 15.86 -10.27 2.69
C ASP A 244 16.51 -11.36 3.57
N ASP A 245 17.81 -11.22 3.81
CA ASP A 245 18.62 -12.11 4.65
C ASP A 245 18.19 -12.16 6.13
N ARG A 246 17.60 -11.08 6.61
CA ARG A 246 17.02 -10.97 7.97
C ARG A 246 15.63 -11.61 8.06
N GLY A 247 14.99 -11.93 6.94
CA GLY A 247 13.63 -12.46 6.89
C GLY A 247 12.55 -11.38 6.95
N PHE A 248 12.87 -10.12 6.66
CA PHE A 248 11.86 -9.09 6.40
C PHE A 248 11.10 -9.41 5.12
N LEU A 249 9.78 -9.28 5.19
CA LEU A 249 8.90 -9.45 4.05
C LEU A 249 8.65 -8.12 3.37
N SER A 250 8.76 -8.10 2.04
CA SER A 250 8.25 -7.03 1.19
C SER A 250 7.25 -7.57 0.19
N LEU A 251 6.00 -7.10 0.29
CA LEU A 251 4.92 -7.39 -0.64
C LEU A 251 4.62 -6.15 -1.48
N GLN A 252 4.96 -6.18 -2.76
CA GLN A 252 4.70 -5.08 -3.69
C GLN A 252 3.55 -5.46 -4.62
N TYR A 253 2.48 -4.69 -4.55
CA TYR A 253 1.24 -4.86 -5.31
C TYR A 253 1.20 -3.88 -6.48
N MET A 254 1.00 -4.41 -7.67
CA MET A 254 0.77 -3.62 -8.89
C MET A 254 -0.73 -3.43 -9.07
N ILE A 255 -1.22 -2.21 -8.88
CA ILE A 255 -2.63 -1.84 -9.02
C ILE A 255 -2.79 -1.03 -10.31
N GLN A 256 -3.74 -1.43 -11.16
CA GLN A 256 -4.07 -0.68 -12.35
C GLN A 256 -5.33 0.15 -12.09
N THR A 257 -5.24 1.46 -12.32
CA THR A 257 -6.39 2.37 -12.19
C THR A 257 -7.37 2.19 -13.35
N GLU A 258 -8.57 2.78 -13.23
CA GLU A 258 -9.59 2.74 -14.30
C GLU A 258 -9.07 3.35 -15.61
N ASP A 259 -8.22 4.38 -15.50
CA ASP A 259 -7.60 5.05 -16.65
C ASP A 259 -6.38 4.29 -17.20
N GLY A 260 -6.14 3.07 -16.71
CA GLY A 260 -5.08 2.17 -17.18
C GLY A 260 -3.68 2.48 -16.64
N GLN A 261 -3.54 3.50 -15.77
CA GLN A 261 -2.27 3.86 -15.16
C GLN A 261 -1.87 2.85 -14.07
N ILE A 262 -0.58 2.71 -13.84
CA ILE A 262 -0.02 1.73 -12.90
C ILE A 262 0.40 2.45 -11.62
N CYS A 263 -0.17 2.02 -10.50
CA CYS A 263 0.21 2.41 -9.14
C CYS A 263 0.87 1.23 -8.42
N PHE A 264 1.69 1.55 -7.43
CA PHE A 264 2.30 0.55 -6.57
C PHE A 264 1.92 0.78 -5.11
N VAL A 265 1.58 -0.31 -4.43
CA VAL A 265 1.43 -0.37 -2.97
C VAL A 265 2.44 -1.36 -2.43
N GLU A 266 3.22 -0.97 -1.44
CA GLU A 266 4.22 -1.82 -0.82
C GLU A 266 3.88 -2.03 0.65
N TYR A 267 3.92 -3.27 1.11
CA TYR A 267 3.84 -3.65 2.52
C TYR A 267 5.19 -4.23 2.95
N PHE A 268 5.73 -3.70 4.04
CA PHE A 268 6.87 -4.25 4.76
C PHE A 268 6.39 -4.86 6.06
N CYS A 269 6.88 -6.04 6.40
CA CYS A 269 6.57 -6.73 7.66
C CYS A 269 7.83 -7.35 8.24
N SER A 270 8.11 -7.07 9.51
CA SER A 270 9.16 -7.75 10.27
C SER A 270 8.77 -9.20 10.54
N PRO A 271 9.72 -10.15 10.52
CA PRO A 271 9.45 -11.50 10.95
C PRO A 271 9.04 -11.53 12.44
N ASP A 272 8.25 -12.53 12.80
CA ASP A 272 7.94 -12.85 14.19
C ASP A 272 9.09 -13.67 14.76
N GLU A 273 9.85 -13.06 15.67
CA GLU A 273 10.90 -13.75 16.42
C GLU A 273 10.27 -14.48 17.61
N GLU A 274 9.80 -15.71 17.41
CA GLU A 274 9.67 -16.64 18.52
C GLU A 274 10.97 -17.45 18.65
N VAL A 275 11.47 -17.46 19.89
CA VAL A 275 12.74 -17.95 20.41
C VAL A 275 13.21 -19.24 19.72
N ARG A 276 14.50 -19.28 19.36
CA ARG A 276 15.21 -20.52 18.98
C ARG A 276 14.72 -21.65 19.88
N ASP A 277 14.09 -22.66 19.31
CA ASP A 277 13.82 -23.90 20.02
C ASP A 277 15.14 -24.28 20.72
N GLU A 278 15.14 -24.24 22.05
CA GLU A 278 16.26 -24.75 22.83
C GLU A 278 16.51 -26.14 22.30
N GLU A 279 17.73 -26.36 21.82
CA GLU A 279 18.20 -27.64 21.36
C GLU A 279 17.71 -28.72 22.34
N GLU A 280 16.83 -29.61 21.88
CA GLU A 280 16.64 -30.91 22.50
C GLU A 280 17.96 -31.69 22.31
N GLN A 281 19.00 -31.30 23.08
CA GLN A 281 20.09 -32.18 23.43
C GLN A 281 19.55 -33.11 24.51
N SER A 282 19.03 -34.26 24.07
CA SER A 282 18.91 -35.47 24.88
C SER A 282 19.89 -36.52 24.38
#